data_AF-A0A199VUA1-F1
#
_entry.id   AF-A0A199VUA1-F1
#
_cell.length_a   1.000
_cell.length_b   1.000
_cell.length_c   1.000
_cell.angle_alpha   90.00
_cell.angle_beta   90.00
_cell.angle_gamma   90.00
#
_symmetry.space_group_name_H-M   'P 1'
#
loop_
_entity.id
_entity.type
_entity.pdbx_description
1 polymer ?
#
loop_
_entity_poly.entity_id
_entity_poly.type
_entity_poly.pdbx_seq_one_letter_code
_entity_poly.pdbx_strand_id
1 'polypeptide(L)' 'TGEICLDILKNAWSPAWTLQSVCRAIIALMAHPEADSPLNCDSGNLLRSGDIRGYRSMARMYTRLAAMPKKG' A
#
# COMPACT_ATOMS: atom_id res chain seq x y z
N THR A 1 -2.33 10.86 6.68
CA THR A 1 -0.87 10.97 6.91
C THR A 1 -0.03 10.18 5.91
N GLY A 2 -0.57 9.35 5.01
CA GLY A 2 0.23 8.72 3.93
C GLY A 2 1.31 7.75 4.44
N GLU A 3 1.22 7.36 5.71
CA GLU A 3 2.17 6.48 6.37
C GLU A 3 2.06 5.06 5.80
N ILE A 4 3.17 4.35 5.75
CA ILE A 4 3.25 2.97 5.29
C ILE A 4 3.77 2.14 6.45
N CYS A 5 3.01 1.11 6.84
CA CYS A 5 3.46 0.15 7.85
C CYS A 5 4.37 -0.89 7.20
N LEU A 6 5.61 -0.49 6.89
CA LEU A 6 6.63 -1.40 6.37
C LEU A 6 7.56 -1.79 7.52
N ASP A 7 7.52 -3.04 7.97
CA ASP A 7 8.27 -3.48 9.15
C ASP A 7 9.80 -3.36 8.94
N ILE A 8 10.23 -3.43 7.68
CA ILE A 8 11.61 -3.20 7.22
C ILE A 8 12.10 -1.78 7.44
N LEU A 9 11.21 -0.80 7.60
CA LEU A 9 11.55 0.59 7.92
C LEU A 9 11.47 0.89 9.42
N LYS A 10 10.81 0.03 10.22
CA LYS A 10 10.61 0.23 11.65
C LYS A 10 11.55 -0.64 12.49
N ASN A 11 11.40 -1.96 12.42
CA ASN A 11 12.06 -2.90 13.33
C ASN A 11 13.15 -3.74 12.66
N ALA A 12 13.07 -3.94 11.34
CA ALA A 12 13.98 -4.79 10.57
C ALA A 12 14.95 -4.00 9.66
N TRP A 13 15.10 -2.69 9.91
CA TRP A 13 16.05 -1.86 9.17
C TRP A 13 17.49 -2.28 9.48
N SER A 14 18.31 -2.36 8.44
CA SER A 14 19.74 -2.63 8.53
C SER A 14 20.50 -1.82 7.48
N PRO A 15 21.80 -1.55 7.67
CA PRO A 15 22.62 -0.83 6.69
C PRO A 15 22.72 -1.51 5.33
N ALA A 16 22.33 -2.79 5.21
CA ALA A 16 22.32 -3.53 3.96
C ALA A 16 21.16 -3.15 3.02
N TRP A 17 20.15 -2.41 3.51
CA TRP A 17 19.01 -1.99 2.70
C TRP A 17 19.34 -0.71 1.91
N THR A 18 19.17 -0.78 0.60
CA THR A 18 19.32 0.37 -0.30
C THR A 18 17.95 0.99 -0.63
N LEU A 19 17.95 2.19 -1.18
CA LEU A 19 16.71 2.81 -1.68
C LEU A 19 15.96 1.90 -2.66
N GLN A 20 16.70 1.16 -3.50
CA GLN A 20 16.12 0.22 -4.46
C GLN A 20 15.41 -0.95 -3.78
N SER A 21 15.97 -1.50 -2.69
CA SER A 21 15.31 -2.60 -1.98
C SER A 21 14.06 -2.11 -1.23
N VAL A 22 14.06 -0.87 -0.72
CA VAL A 22 12.85 -0.24 -0.15
C VAL A 22 11.76 -0.07 -1.22
N CYS A 23 12.09 0.46 -2.40
CA CYS A 23 11.13 0.58 -3.50
C CYS A 23 10.54 -0.78 -3.92
N ARG A 24 11.38 -1.82 -4.01
CA ARG A 24 10.92 -3.19 -4.29
C ARG A 24 9.97 -3.71 -3.21
N ALA A 25 10.24 -3.44 -1.94
CA ALA A 25 9.37 -3.84 -0.85
C ALA A 25 8.01 -3.13 -0.89
N ILE A 26 7.97 -1.84 -1.24
CA ILE A 26 6.71 -1.11 -1.45
C ILE A 26 5.91 -1.73 -2.60
N ILE A 27 6.55 -2.07 -3.73
CA ILE A 27 5.91 -2.74 -4.85
C ILE A 27 5.34 -4.10 -4.42
N ALA A 28 6.11 -4.89 -3.67
CA ALA A 28 5.68 -6.17 -3.14
C ALA A 28 4.46 -6.03 -2.21
N LEU A 29 4.45 -5.03 -1.32
CA LEU A 29 3.31 -4.75 -0.44
C LEU A 29 2.04 -4.37 -1.24
N MET A 30 2.18 -3.58 -2.31
CA MET A 30 1.04 -3.25 -3.16
C MET A 30 0.50 -4.46 -3.94
N ALA A 31 1.35 -5.42 -4.28
CA ALA A 31 0.96 -6.66 -4.93
C ALA A 31 0.29 -7.65 -3.96
N HIS A 32 0.74 -7.66 -2.70
CA HIS A 32 0.29 -8.56 -1.64
C HIS A 32 -0.10 -7.76 -0.39
N PRO A 33 -1.30 -7.13 -0.40
CA PRO A 33 -1.77 -6.35 0.74
C PRO A 33 -2.10 -7.28 1.93
N GLU A 34 -1.66 -6.88 3.12
CA GLU A 34 -1.90 -7.62 4.36
C GLU A 34 -3.27 -7.24 4.95
N ALA A 35 -4.21 -8.19 4.95
CA ALA A 35 -5.57 -7.96 5.42
C ALA A 35 -5.70 -8.05 6.94
N ASP A 36 -4.79 -8.77 7.62
CA ASP A 36 -4.85 -8.99 9.07
C ASP A 36 -4.27 -7.82 9.88
N SER A 37 -3.47 -6.96 9.25
CA SER A 37 -2.96 -5.72 9.84
C SER A 37 -3.17 -4.50 8.93
N PRO A 38 -4.43 -4.13 8.64
CA PRO A 38 -4.71 -3.07 7.69
C PRO A 38 -4.56 -1.69 8.33
N LEU A 39 -3.74 -0.83 7.71
CA LEU A 39 -3.69 0.59 8.10
C LEU A 39 -4.98 1.34 7.74
N ASN A 40 -5.69 0.87 6.71
CA ASN A 40 -7.00 1.37 6.31
C ASN A 40 -8.04 0.25 6.53
N CYS A 41 -8.85 0.40 7.57
CA CYS A 41 -9.82 -0.61 8.00
C CYS A 41 -10.82 -0.99 6.89
N ASP A 42 -11.32 -0.02 6.13
CA ASP A 42 -12.29 -0.27 5.05
C ASP A 42 -11.67 -1.13 3.94
N SER A 43 -10.43 -0.79 3.57
CA SER A 43 -9.67 -1.54 2.57
C SER A 43 -9.34 -2.95 3.04
N GLY A 44 -8.98 -3.12 4.32
CA GLY A 44 -8.77 -4.42 4.94
C GLY A 44 -10.05 -5.27 5.00
N ASN A 45 -11.20 -4.66 5.29
CA ASN A 45 -12.49 -5.34 5.32
C ASN A 45 -12.92 -5.84 3.93
N LEU A 46 -12.67 -5.07 2.87
CA LEU A 46 -12.90 -5.52 1.48
C LEU A 46 -12.04 -6.73 1.12
N LEU A 47 -10.77 -6.73 1.52
CA LEU A 47 -9.89 -7.89 1.31
C LEU A 47 -10.35 -9.11 2.12
N ARG A 48 -10.70 -8.93 3.40
CA ARG A 48 -11.16 -10.02 4.28
C ARG A 48 -12.50 -10.61 3.85
N SER A 49 -13.41 -9.80 3.32
CA SER A 49 -14.69 -10.25 2.76
C SER A 49 -14.56 -10.90 1.38
N GLY A 50 -13.36 -10.92 0.80
CA GLY A 50 -13.10 -11.47 -0.53
C GLY A 50 -13.53 -10.57 -1.69
N ASP A 51 -13.96 -9.33 -1.42
CA ASP A 51 -14.34 -8.36 -2.45
C ASP A 51 -13.12 -7.66 -3.06
N ILE A 52 -12.33 -8.45 -3.81
CA ILE A 52 -11.17 -7.96 -4.55
C ILE A 52 -11.58 -6.95 -5.62
N ARG A 53 -12.80 -7.04 -6.16
CA ARG A 53 -13.30 -6.12 -7.18
C ARG A 53 -13.55 -4.73 -6.58
N GLY A 54 -14.22 -4.67 -5.43
CA GLY A 54 -14.45 -3.46 -4.66
C GLY A 54 -13.13 -2.80 -4.25
N TYR A 55 -12.21 -3.60 -3.68
CA TYR A 55 -10.87 -3.13 -3.31
C TYR A 55 -10.13 -2.49 -4.49
N ARG A 56 -10.05 -3.18 -5.64
CA ARG A 56 -9.38 -2.67 -6.85
C ARG A 56 -10.06 -1.44 -7.44
N SER A 57 -11.39 -1.38 -7.40
CA SER A 57 -12.16 -0.24 -7.90
C SER A 57 -11.86 1.01 -7.07
N MET A 58 -11.86 0.88 -5.74
CA MET A 58 -11.54 1.95 -4.82
C MET A 58 -10.10 2.44 -4.99
N ALA A 59 -9.14 1.52 -5.05
CA ALA A 59 -7.72 1.86 -5.29
C ALA A 59 -7.56 2.67 -6.59
N ARG A 60 -8.18 2.20 -7.69
CA ARG A 60 -8.13 2.89 -8.99
C ARG A 60 -8.76 4.28 -8.95
N MET A 61 -9.89 4.43 -8.25
CA MET A 61 -10.54 5.74 -8.07
C MET A 61 -9.60 6.72 -7.38
N TYR A 62 -9.01 6.34 -6.24
CA TYR A 62 -8.08 7.22 -5.52
C TYR A 62 -6.82 7.55 -6.32
N THR A 63 -6.24 6.58 -7.05
CA THR A 63 -5.09 6.86 -7.92
C THR A 63 -5.43 7.93 -8.96
N ARG A 64 -6.62 7.88 -9.57
CA ARG A 64 -7.04 8.90 -10.54
C ARG A 64 -7.25 10.28 -9.92
N LEU A 65 -7.74 10.33 -8.68
CA LEU A 65 -8.00 11.59 -7.98
C LEU A 65 -6.72 12.25 -7.47
N ALA A 66 -5.76 11.47 -6.99
CA ALA A 66 -4.60 11.97 -6.26
C ALA A 66 -3.28 11.93 -7.05
N ALA A 67 -3.14 11.05 -8.05
CA ALA A 67 -1.89 10.88 -8.81
C ALA A 67 -1.90 11.56 -10.18
N MET A 68 -3.04 12.08 -10.65
CA MET A 68 -3.05 12.86 -11.88
C MET A 68 -2.42 14.23 -11.66
N PRO A 69 -1.56 14.69 -12.59
CA PRO A 69 -0.98 16.02 -12.50
C PRO A 69 -2.10 17.06 -12.52
N LYS A 70 -1.99 18.08 -11.66
CA LYS A 70 -2.89 19.25 -11.75
C LYS A 70 -2.70 19.83 -13.15
N LYS A 71 -3.78 19.87 -13.94
CA LYS A 71 -3.78 20.65 -15.18
C LYS A 71 -3.54 22.10 -14.78
N GLY A 72 -2.36 22.62 -15.12
CA GLY A 72 -2.07 24.04 -15.09
C GLY A 72 -2.88 24.79 -16.12
#